data_AF-F4PLD5-F1
#
_entry.id   AF-F4PLD5-F1
#
_cell.length_a   1.000
_cell.length_b   1.000
_cell.length_c   1.000
_cell.angle_alpha   90.00
_cell.angle_beta   90.00
_cell.angle_gamma   90.00
#
_symmetry.space_group_name_H-M   'P 1'
#
loop_
_entity.id
_entity.type
_entity.pdbx_description
1 polymer ?
#
loop_
_entity_poly.entity_id
_entity_poly.type
_entity_poly.pdbx_seq_one_letter_code
_entity_poly.pdbx_strand_id
1 'polypeptide(L)'
;MSHYNNATINPNFKWVGVGLSFLRQCSNTYGVFDDVPPLTNPQVVDLLEVASPTSCYVLDESYNQRAEGENPQGTFDVGPATAYFDGQTIQMKPFYDDQQSCVSWYVGSNGKVYFAASSWTFTYCASSLAEFTTRVSIESALWSMASSRKRIQENKKKFTPEQLEYIDYYLAKIPPPPPPKEAKKPQPNPTINDP
;
A
#
# COMPACT_ATOMS: atom_id res chain seq x y z
N MET A 1 10.32 14.11 35.84
CA MET A 1 9.22 13.98 34.88
C MET A 1 9.86 13.99 33.51
N SER A 2 9.86 12.87 32.80
CA SER A 2 10.33 12.81 31.43
C SER A 2 9.42 13.70 30.58
N HIS A 3 10.00 14.62 29.81
CA HIS A 3 9.24 15.38 28.84
C HIS A 3 8.85 14.43 27.72
N TYR A 4 7.64 13.88 27.76
CA TYR A 4 7.09 13.09 26.67
C TYR A 4 6.95 14.01 25.45
N ASN A 5 7.60 13.65 24.33
CA ASN A 5 7.21 14.24 23.05
C ASN A 5 5.80 13.72 22.77
N ASN A 6 4.81 14.60 22.75
CA ASN A 6 3.44 14.19 22.45
C ASN A 6 3.40 13.68 21.00
N ALA A 7 3.29 12.37 20.79
CA ALA A 7 3.07 11.85 19.46
C ALA A 7 1.76 12.42 18.90
N THR A 8 1.79 12.78 17.62
CA THR A 8 0.66 13.37 16.92
C THR A 8 0.06 12.37 15.94
N ILE A 9 -1.23 12.52 15.66
CA ILE A 9 -1.92 11.77 14.61
C ILE A 9 -2.20 12.70 13.43
N ASN A 10 -1.75 12.29 12.25
CA ASN A 10 -2.27 12.80 10.99
C ASN A 10 -3.56 12.03 10.62
N PRO A 11 -4.73 12.68 10.66
CA PRO A 11 -6.01 11.99 10.43
C PRO A 11 -6.29 11.73 8.96
N ASN A 12 -5.54 12.36 8.05
CA ASN A 12 -5.73 12.18 6.62
C ASN A 12 -5.30 10.77 6.25
N PHE A 13 -6.22 10.03 5.64
CA PHE A 13 -5.94 8.69 5.14
C PHE A 13 -4.75 8.72 4.20
N LYS A 14 -3.78 7.84 4.44
CA LYS A 14 -2.67 7.56 3.55
C LYS A 14 -2.36 6.07 3.59
N TRP A 15 -2.33 5.43 2.44
CA TRP A 15 -1.90 4.05 2.29
C TRP A 15 -0.43 3.99 1.93
N VAL A 16 0.39 3.31 2.74
CA VAL A 16 1.75 2.92 2.34
C VAL A 16 1.66 1.53 1.74
N GLY A 17 1.86 1.45 0.42
CA GLY A 17 1.66 0.22 -0.33
C GLY A 17 2.67 0.02 -1.43
N VAL A 18 2.65 -1.18 -1.99
CA VAL A 18 3.56 -1.57 -3.06
C VAL A 18 3.08 -0.96 -4.40
N GLY A 19 4.02 -0.54 -5.24
CA GLY A 19 3.71 -0.08 -6.59
C GLY A 19 3.14 -1.17 -7.50
N LEU A 20 1.87 -1.09 -7.89
CA LEU A 20 1.29 -2.05 -8.82
C LEU A 20 1.61 -1.61 -10.26
N SER A 21 2.72 -2.09 -10.84
CA SER A 21 3.38 -1.51 -12.04
C SER A 21 2.46 -1.03 -13.17
N PHE A 22 1.36 -1.74 -13.44
CA PHE A 22 0.37 -1.36 -14.45
C PHE A 22 -0.88 -0.65 -13.89
N LEU A 23 -1.25 -0.90 -12.63
CA LEU A 23 -2.50 -0.42 -12.02
C LEU A 23 -2.32 0.89 -11.23
N ARG A 24 -1.21 1.00 -10.50
CA ARG A 24 -0.86 2.14 -9.64
C ARG A 24 0.65 2.33 -9.65
N GLN A 25 1.12 3.27 -10.46
CA GLN A 25 2.54 3.54 -10.58
C GLN A 25 3.12 4.09 -9.27
N CYS A 26 4.36 3.68 -8.99
CA CYS A 26 5.16 4.23 -7.92
C CYS A 26 6.56 4.51 -8.45
N SER A 27 7.20 5.59 -7.98
CA SER A 27 8.58 5.91 -8.32
C SER A 27 9.59 4.98 -7.65
N ASN A 28 9.20 4.36 -6.53
CA ASN A 28 10.01 3.46 -5.72
C ASN A 28 9.25 2.14 -5.45
N THR A 29 9.84 1.28 -4.62
CA THR A 29 9.20 0.04 -4.14
C THR A 29 7.89 0.32 -3.38
N TYR A 30 7.91 1.35 -2.53
CA TYR A 30 6.77 1.84 -1.76
C TYR A 30 6.35 3.24 -2.17
N GLY A 31 5.04 3.46 -2.18
CA GLY A 31 4.44 4.78 -2.36
C GLY A 31 3.46 5.08 -1.23
N VAL A 32 3.24 6.37 -1.00
CA VAL A 32 2.16 6.87 -0.16
C VAL A 32 1.02 7.30 -1.09
N PHE A 33 -0.16 6.73 -0.87
CA PHE A 33 -1.33 6.96 -1.72
C PHE A 33 -2.48 7.51 -0.90
N ASP A 34 -3.23 8.44 -1.49
CA ASP A 34 -4.34 9.13 -0.82
C ASP A 34 -5.67 8.39 -0.98
N ASP A 35 -5.65 7.34 -1.78
CA ASP A 35 -6.81 6.53 -2.09
C ASP A 35 -6.41 5.08 -2.40
N VAL A 36 -7.34 4.18 -2.12
CA VAL A 36 -7.27 2.75 -2.43
C VAL A 36 -8.70 2.22 -2.63
N PRO A 37 -8.88 1.09 -3.34
CA PRO A 37 -10.20 0.48 -3.48
C PRO A 37 -10.85 0.20 -2.12
N PRO A 38 -12.15 0.47 -1.92
CA PRO A 38 -12.85 -0.02 -0.73
C PRO A 38 -12.86 -1.55 -0.71
N LEU A 39 -12.89 -2.15 0.48
CA LEU A 39 -12.98 -3.60 0.65
C LEU A 39 -14.37 -3.97 1.20
N THR A 40 -15.09 -4.83 0.48
CA THR A 40 -16.46 -5.23 0.86
C THR A 40 -16.49 -6.16 2.07
N ASN A 41 -15.50 -7.03 2.22
CA ASN A 41 -15.44 -8.04 3.29
C ASN A 41 -13.99 -8.25 3.77
N PRO A 42 -13.37 -7.28 4.46
CA PRO A 42 -12.01 -7.44 4.95
C PRO A 42 -11.92 -8.51 6.04
N GLN A 43 -10.88 -9.34 5.97
CA GLN A 43 -10.59 -10.40 6.93
C GLN A 43 -9.18 -10.26 7.48
N VAL A 44 -8.95 -10.75 8.70
CA VAL A 44 -7.59 -10.86 9.22
C VAL A 44 -6.88 -11.97 8.45
N VAL A 45 -5.78 -11.62 7.79
CA VAL A 45 -4.94 -12.56 7.03
C VAL A 45 -3.62 -12.72 7.79
N ASP A 46 -3.10 -13.95 7.86
CA ASP A 46 -1.77 -14.18 8.41
C ASP A 46 -0.72 -13.59 7.46
N LEU A 47 -0.08 -12.50 7.89
CA LEU A 47 0.95 -11.83 7.11
C LEU A 47 2.23 -12.67 6.96
N LEU A 48 2.43 -13.69 7.79
CA LEU A 48 3.54 -14.63 7.63
C LEU A 48 3.37 -15.54 6.40
N GLU A 49 2.13 -15.76 5.97
CA GLU A 49 1.81 -16.55 4.77
C GLU A 49 1.81 -15.68 3.50
N VAL A 50 1.82 -14.35 3.63
CA VAL A 50 1.84 -13.43 2.50
C VAL A 50 3.26 -13.33 1.96
N ALA A 51 3.43 -13.65 0.67
CA ALA A 51 4.69 -13.43 -0.03
C ALA A 51 4.98 -11.93 -0.16
N SER A 52 5.68 -11.35 0.82
CA SER A 52 6.03 -9.93 0.83
C SER A 52 6.98 -9.60 -0.33
N PRO A 53 6.59 -8.76 -1.30
CA PRO A 53 7.48 -8.38 -2.40
C PRO A 53 8.55 -7.35 -1.96
N THR A 54 8.55 -6.97 -0.69
CA THR A 54 9.18 -5.76 -0.18
C THR A 54 9.90 -5.97 1.15
N SER A 55 10.21 -7.22 1.51
CA SER A 55 10.91 -7.56 2.75
C SER A 55 10.20 -7.11 4.05
N CYS A 56 8.93 -6.73 4.01
CA CYS A 56 8.16 -6.51 5.24
C CYS A 56 7.97 -7.79 6.04
N TYR A 57 7.89 -7.64 7.37
CA TYR A 57 7.83 -8.73 8.32
C TYR A 57 6.94 -8.38 9.51
N VAL A 58 6.38 -9.43 10.13
CA VAL A 58 5.59 -9.32 11.36
C VAL A 58 6.54 -9.14 12.54
N LEU A 59 6.24 -8.17 13.40
CA LEU A 59 7.00 -7.93 14.62
C LEU A 59 6.60 -8.94 15.71
N ASP A 60 7.59 -9.51 16.37
CA ASP A 60 7.38 -10.42 17.49
C ASP A 60 7.08 -9.69 18.81
N GLU A 61 6.80 -10.43 19.87
CA GLU A 61 6.47 -9.86 21.18
C GLU A 61 7.63 -9.07 21.82
N SER A 62 8.88 -9.30 21.42
CA SER A 62 10.04 -8.58 21.97
C SER A 62 10.01 -7.09 21.62
N TYR A 63 9.37 -6.72 20.51
CA TYR A 63 9.16 -5.32 20.14
C TYR A 63 8.24 -4.58 21.10
N ASN A 64 7.31 -5.29 21.76
CA ASN A 64 6.41 -4.69 22.76
C ASN A 64 7.09 -4.36 24.09
N GLN A 65 8.32 -4.82 24.29
CA GLN A 65 9.10 -4.58 25.51
C GLN A 65 10.10 -3.43 25.36
N ARG A 66 10.23 -2.87 24.15
CA ARG A 66 11.06 -1.68 23.93
C ARG A 66 10.42 -0.48 24.62
N ALA A 67 11.25 0.40 25.19
CA ALA A 67 10.75 1.63 25.77
C ALA A 67 10.08 2.49 24.69
N GLU A 68 9.11 3.30 25.13
CA GLU A 68 8.42 4.24 24.25
C GLU A 68 9.44 5.17 23.61
N GLY A 69 9.47 5.20 22.27
CA GLY A 69 10.29 6.17 21.58
C GLY A 69 11.81 5.89 21.59
N GLU A 70 12.25 4.71 22.02
CA GLU A 70 13.69 4.40 22.08
C GLU A 70 14.19 3.73 20.80
N ASN A 71 14.79 4.56 19.94
CA ASN A 71 15.92 4.15 19.12
C ASN A 71 17.15 5.04 19.42
N PRO A 72 18.06 4.60 20.30
CA PRO A 72 19.27 5.36 20.65
C PRO A 72 20.25 5.58 19.48
N GLN A 73 20.02 4.93 18.33
CA GLN A 73 20.85 5.00 17.13
C GLN A 73 20.28 5.93 16.03
N GLY A 74 19.15 6.59 16.28
CA GLY A 74 18.55 7.53 15.33
C GLY A 74 17.84 6.88 14.13
N THR A 75 17.65 5.56 14.15
CA THR A 75 16.77 4.87 13.19
C THR A 75 15.33 4.85 13.72
N PHE A 76 14.38 4.49 12.86
CA PHE A 76 12.95 4.56 13.15
C PHE A 76 12.53 3.80 14.42
N ASP A 77 11.61 4.40 15.15
CA ASP A 77 11.03 3.85 16.36
C ASP A 77 10.09 2.69 16.05
N VAL A 78 10.28 1.57 16.74
CA VAL A 78 9.52 0.32 16.57
C VAL A 78 8.93 -0.18 17.90
N GLY A 79 8.94 0.65 18.94
CA GLY A 79 8.37 0.35 20.25
C GLY A 79 6.93 0.86 20.40
N PRO A 80 6.18 0.40 21.42
CA PRO A 80 4.87 0.96 21.76
C PRO A 80 4.95 2.48 22.01
N ALA A 81 3.87 3.19 21.69
CA ALA A 81 3.81 4.65 21.87
C ALA A 81 2.43 5.14 22.29
N THR A 82 2.36 6.32 22.89
CA THR A 82 1.12 7.01 23.20
C THR A 82 0.93 8.23 22.30
N ALA A 83 -0.18 8.28 21.58
CA ALA A 83 -0.56 9.43 20.76
C ALA A 83 -1.85 10.10 21.28
N TYR A 84 -1.96 11.41 21.06
CA TYR A 84 -3.15 12.18 21.41
C TYR A 84 -3.81 12.73 20.15
N PHE A 85 -5.11 12.50 20.01
CA PHE A 85 -5.89 13.01 18.90
C PHE A 85 -7.34 13.25 19.34
N ASP A 86 -7.86 14.44 19.04
CA ASP A 86 -9.26 14.81 19.31
C ASP A 86 -9.69 14.55 20.77
N GLY A 87 -8.83 14.90 21.73
CA GLY A 87 -9.08 14.69 23.16
C GLY A 87 -9.00 13.23 23.63
N GLN A 88 -8.59 12.29 22.76
CA GLN A 88 -8.42 10.88 23.09
C GLN A 88 -6.95 10.49 23.19
N THR A 89 -6.65 9.64 24.17
CA THR A 89 -5.36 8.93 24.27
C THR A 89 -5.46 7.62 23.52
N ILE A 90 -4.59 7.41 22.54
CA ILE A 90 -4.54 6.19 21.73
C ILE A 90 -3.20 5.51 22.00
N GLN A 91 -3.27 4.28 22.50
CA GLN A 91 -2.10 3.41 22.68
C GLN A 91 -1.77 2.76 21.34
N MET A 92 -0.55 2.96 20.85
CA MET A 92 -0.06 2.46 19.58
C MET A 92 0.80 1.23 19.82
N LYS A 93 0.37 0.07 19.29
CA LYS A 93 1.11 -1.17 19.37
C LYS A 93 1.69 -1.53 17.99
N PRO A 94 3.02 -1.53 17.81
CA PRO A 94 3.64 -1.93 16.55
C PRO A 94 3.39 -3.41 16.28
N PHE A 95 3.18 -3.79 15.01
CA PHE A 95 2.91 -5.19 14.65
C PHE A 95 3.48 -5.62 13.30
N TYR A 96 3.80 -4.69 12.41
CA TYR A 96 4.33 -4.97 11.08
C TYR A 96 5.35 -3.90 10.72
N ASP A 97 6.43 -4.28 10.05
CA ASP A 97 7.55 -3.38 9.78
C ASP A 97 8.18 -3.66 8.41
N ASP A 98 8.75 -2.62 7.81
CA ASP A 98 9.65 -2.78 6.67
C ASP A 98 11.06 -3.09 7.15
N GLN A 99 11.69 -4.14 6.62
CA GLN A 99 13.08 -4.50 6.93
C GLN A 99 14.08 -3.38 6.63
N GLN A 100 13.75 -2.45 5.74
CA GLN A 100 14.55 -1.24 5.49
C GLN A 100 14.33 -0.15 6.55
N SER A 101 13.52 -0.43 7.58
CA SER A 101 13.14 0.43 8.71
C SER A 101 12.73 1.84 8.29
N CYS A 102 12.04 1.96 7.16
CA CYS A 102 11.54 3.26 6.69
C CYS A 102 10.08 3.52 7.06
N VAL A 103 9.33 2.47 7.39
CA VAL A 103 7.92 2.55 7.80
C VAL A 103 7.61 1.40 8.75
N SER A 104 6.94 1.73 9.86
CA SER A 104 6.39 0.74 10.79
C SER A 104 4.88 0.96 10.95
N TRP A 105 4.11 -0.12 11.07
CA TRP A 105 2.67 -0.10 11.25
C TRP A 105 2.26 -0.48 12.66
N TYR A 106 1.23 0.22 13.13
CA TYR A 106 0.74 0.19 14.49
C TYR A 106 -0.77 -0.06 14.50
N VAL A 107 -1.23 -0.90 15.42
CA VAL A 107 -2.66 -0.97 15.78
C VAL A 107 -2.88 -0.02 16.96
N GLY A 108 -3.75 0.97 16.78
CA GLY A 108 -4.19 1.83 17.86
C GLY A 108 -5.20 1.11 18.78
N SER A 109 -5.27 1.50 20.05
CA SER A 109 -6.29 1.01 20.99
C SER A 109 -7.74 1.31 20.56
N ASN A 110 -7.92 2.18 19.58
CA ASN A 110 -9.20 2.44 18.92
C ASN A 110 -9.52 1.49 17.75
N GLY A 111 -8.69 0.46 17.52
CA GLY A 111 -8.86 -0.55 16.48
C GLY A 111 -8.38 -0.15 15.09
N LYS A 112 -7.97 1.11 14.88
CA LYS A 112 -7.46 1.59 13.58
C LYS A 112 -5.99 1.24 13.39
N VAL A 113 -5.56 1.20 12.14
CA VAL A 113 -4.15 1.01 11.77
C VAL A 113 -3.53 2.33 11.34
N TYR A 114 -2.33 2.56 11.84
CA TYR A 114 -1.50 3.72 11.56
C TYR A 114 -0.15 3.27 11.03
N PHE A 115 0.53 4.12 10.28
CA PHE A 115 1.96 3.95 10.04
C PHE A 115 2.75 5.15 10.56
N ALA A 116 4.02 4.93 10.90
CA ALA A 116 4.98 5.97 11.20
C ALA A 116 6.17 5.85 10.26
N ALA A 117 6.47 6.96 9.57
CA ALA A 117 7.62 7.14 8.67
C ALA A 117 8.42 8.42 9.02
N SER A 118 8.06 9.07 10.14
CA SER A 118 8.91 9.99 10.93
C SER A 118 8.65 9.75 12.43
N SER A 119 9.63 10.05 13.29
CA SER A 119 9.45 9.97 14.74
C SER A 119 8.24 10.81 15.17
N TRP A 120 7.41 10.26 16.06
CA TRP A 120 6.31 10.98 16.73
C TRP A 120 5.15 11.48 15.84
N THR A 121 5.04 11.00 14.60
CA THR A 121 3.86 11.24 13.74
C THR A 121 3.26 9.93 13.22
N PHE A 122 2.03 9.64 13.64
CA PHE A 122 1.27 8.47 13.22
C PHE A 122 0.24 8.88 12.16
N THR A 123 0.26 8.27 10.98
CA THR A 123 -0.68 8.59 9.91
C THR A 123 -1.73 7.48 9.76
N TYR A 124 -3.01 7.87 9.71
CA TYR A 124 -4.13 6.94 9.54
C TYR A 124 -4.02 6.17 8.21
N CYS A 125 -4.09 4.84 8.28
CA CYS A 125 -3.78 3.93 7.16
C CYS A 125 -4.90 2.92 6.85
N ALA A 126 -5.60 2.43 7.88
CA ALA A 126 -6.75 1.55 7.68
C ALA A 126 -7.72 1.64 8.86
N SER A 127 -9.00 1.38 8.61
CA SER A 127 -10.05 1.42 9.63
C SER A 127 -9.96 0.27 10.63
N SER A 128 -9.29 -0.83 10.25
CA SER A 128 -9.12 -2.03 11.07
C SER A 128 -7.89 -2.83 10.66
N LEU A 129 -7.45 -3.74 11.55
CA LEU A 129 -6.42 -4.71 11.22
C LEU A 129 -6.83 -5.61 10.04
N ALA A 130 -8.10 -6.04 10.00
CA ALA A 130 -8.64 -6.86 8.91
C ALA A 130 -8.53 -6.14 7.55
N GLU A 131 -8.86 -4.85 7.51
CA GLU A 131 -8.71 -4.05 6.29
C GLU A 131 -7.25 -3.99 5.87
N PHE A 132 -6.34 -3.70 6.81
CA PHE A 132 -4.92 -3.62 6.54
C PHE A 132 -4.36 -4.93 5.98
N THR A 133 -4.57 -6.06 6.67
CA THR A 133 -3.99 -7.35 6.29
C THR A 133 -4.56 -7.89 4.98
N THR A 134 -5.87 -7.70 4.75
CA THR A 134 -6.49 -8.05 3.46
C THR A 134 -5.83 -7.29 2.32
N ARG A 135 -5.60 -5.98 2.51
CA ARG A 135 -5.02 -5.12 1.50
C ARG A 135 -3.57 -5.50 1.17
N VAL A 136 -2.76 -5.79 2.19
CA VAL A 136 -1.38 -6.30 2.00
C VAL A 136 -1.38 -7.60 1.19
N SER A 137 -2.26 -8.54 1.54
CA SER A 137 -2.40 -9.81 0.82
C SER A 137 -2.77 -9.62 -0.66
N ILE A 138 -3.78 -8.78 -0.94
CA ILE A 138 -4.21 -8.45 -2.30
C ILE A 138 -3.07 -7.80 -3.09
N GLU A 139 -2.44 -6.74 -2.56
CA GLU A 139 -1.41 -6.00 -3.29
C GLU A 139 -0.15 -6.84 -3.54
N SER A 140 0.23 -7.72 -2.59
CA SER A 140 1.28 -8.71 -2.78
C SER A 140 0.97 -9.65 -3.96
N ALA A 141 -0.23 -10.22 -4.01
CA ALA A 141 -0.65 -11.12 -5.08
C ALA A 141 -0.67 -10.40 -6.45
N LEU A 142 -1.18 -9.17 -6.49
CA LEU A 142 -1.29 -8.37 -7.71
C LEU A 142 0.07 -7.89 -8.24
N TRP A 143 1.04 -7.61 -7.37
CA TRP A 143 2.39 -7.18 -7.78
C TRP A 143 2.98 -8.10 -8.86
N SER A 144 2.86 -9.41 -8.69
CA SER A 144 3.38 -10.39 -9.65
C SER A 144 2.43 -10.66 -10.84
N MET A 145 1.12 -10.75 -10.57
CA MET A 145 0.13 -11.25 -11.54
C MET A 145 -0.48 -10.16 -12.44
N ALA A 146 -0.46 -8.90 -12.03
CA ALA A 146 -1.14 -7.79 -12.69
C ALA A 146 -0.17 -6.75 -13.28
N SER A 147 1.05 -7.15 -13.63
CA SER A 147 2.10 -6.26 -14.16
C SER A 147 1.85 -5.72 -15.58
N SER A 148 0.81 -6.19 -16.28
CA SER A 148 0.37 -5.65 -17.57
C SER A 148 -1.06 -6.07 -17.90
N ARG A 149 -1.70 -5.39 -18.86
CA ARG A 149 -3.02 -5.80 -19.39
C ARG A 149 -3.03 -7.25 -19.89
N LYS A 150 -1.96 -7.69 -20.58
CA LYS A 150 -1.81 -9.07 -21.05
C LYS A 150 -1.80 -10.06 -19.88
N ARG A 151 -0.99 -9.78 -18.84
CA ARG A 151 -0.90 -10.62 -17.63
C ARG A 151 -2.22 -10.68 -16.86
N ILE A 152 -2.96 -9.58 -16.79
CA ILE A 152 -4.30 -9.56 -16.18
C ILE A 152 -5.24 -10.51 -16.94
N GLN A 153 -5.24 -10.50 -18.28
CA GLN A 153 -6.07 -11.42 -19.06
C GLN A 153 -5.65 -12.89 -18.90
N GLU A 154 -4.34 -13.17 -18.92
CA GLU A 154 -3.80 -14.52 -18.73
C GLU A 154 -4.11 -15.10 -17.34
N ASN A 155 -4.10 -14.26 -16.30
CA ASN A 155 -4.36 -14.68 -14.92
C ASN A 155 -5.82 -14.45 -14.49
N LYS A 156 -6.73 -14.03 -15.38
CA LYS A 156 -8.10 -13.63 -15.02
C LYS A 156 -8.85 -14.67 -14.18
N LYS A 157 -8.65 -15.96 -14.46
CA LYS A 157 -9.29 -17.09 -13.74
C LYS A 157 -8.63 -17.43 -12.40
N LYS A 158 -7.48 -16.84 -12.08
CA LYS A 158 -6.73 -17.06 -10.84
C LYS A 158 -6.99 -15.98 -9.80
N PHE A 159 -7.54 -14.84 -10.20
CA PHE A 159 -7.86 -13.76 -9.27
C PHE A 159 -9.08 -14.10 -8.43
N THR A 160 -9.04 -13.76 -7.15
CA THR A 160 -10.23 -13.77 -6.29
C THR A 160 -11.19 -12.64 -6.70
N PRO A 161 -12.47 -12.69 -6.30
CA PRO A 161 -13.40 -11.59 -6.53
C PRO A 161 -12.88 -10.24 -6.03
N GLU A 162 -12.30 -10.20 -4.83
CA GLU A 162 -11.76 -8.98 -4.23
C GLU A 162 -10.56 -8.43 -5.00
N GLN A 163 -9.70 -9.31 -5.52
CA GLN A 163 -8.59 -8.91 -6.39
C GLN A 163 -9.09 -8.33 -7.71
N LEU A 164 -10.18 -8.86 -8.28
CA LEU A 164 -10.80 -8.32 -9.49
C LEU A 164 -11.41 -6.94 -9.23
N GLU A 165 -12.12 -6.74 -8.12
CA GLU A 165 -12.62 -5.42 -7.70
C GLU A 165 -11.48 -4.40 -7.59
N TYR A 166 -10.35 -4.84 -7.01
CA TYR A 166 -9.13 -4.04 -6.89
C TYR A 166 -8.56 -3.63 -8.26
N ILE A 167 -8.50 -4.59 -9.20
CA ILE A 167 -8.04 -4.35 -10.58
C ILE A 167 -8.98 -3.37 -11.28
N ASP A 168 -10.28 -3.61 -11.23
CA ASP A 168 -11.29 -2.81 -11.93
C ASP A 168 -11.31 -1.35 -11.43
N TYR A 169 -11.15 -1.14 -10.11
CA TYR A 169 -11.00 0.19 -9.53
C TYR A 169 -9.85 0.99 -10.17
N TYR A 170 -8.68 0.38 -10.32
CA TYR A 170 -7.52 1.06 -10.91
C TYR A 170 -7.65 1.20 -12.43
N LEU A 171 -8.16 0.19 -13.13
CA LEU A 171 -8.39 0.27 -14.57
C LEU A 171 -9.34 1.39 -14.95
N ALA A 172 -10.35 1.68 -14.12
CA ALA A 172 -11.28 2.79 -14.33
C ALA A 172 -10.60 4.18 -14.28
N LYS A 173 -9.40 4.28 -13.69
CA LYS A 173 -8.62 5.52 -13.59
C LYS A 173 -7.57 5.68 -14.69
N ILE A 174 -7.27 4.60 -15.42
CA ILE A 174 -6.30 4.62 -16.51
C ILE A 174 -7.02 5.07 -17.79
N PRO A 175 -6.54 6.10 -18.51
CA PRO A 175 -7.13 6.49 -19.78
C PRO A 175 -7.19 5.32 -20.75
N PRO A 176 -8.27 5.17 -21.55
CA PRO A 176 -8.30 4.16 -22.59
C PRO A 176 -7.14 4.38 -23.56
N PRO A 177 -6.59 3.30 -24.18
CA PRO A 177 -5.57 3.45 -25.18
C PRO A 177 -6.11 4.34 -26.32
N PRO A 178 -5.26 5.19 -26.93
CA PRO A 178 -5.68 5.96 -28.09
C PRO A 178 -6.19 5.00 -29.18
N PRO A 179 -7.19 5.42 -29.98
CA PRO A 179 -7.70 4.60 -31.06
C PRO A 179 -6.55 4.21 -32.01
N PRO A 180 -6.62 3.03 -32.66
CA PRO A 180 -5.63 2.65 -33.65
C PRO A 180 -5.48 3.78 -34.67
N LYS A 181 -4.25 4.23 -34.93
CA LYS A 181 -4.01 5.17 -36.02
C LYS A 181 -4.56 4.51 -37.28
N GLU A 182 -5.49 5.15 -37.96
CA GLU A 182 -5.98 4.67 -39.26
C GLU A 182 -4.75 4.35 -40.12
N ALA A 183 -4.68 3.09 -40.57
CA ALA A 183 -3.64 2.70 -41.50
C ALA A 183 -3.73 3.67 -42.68
N LYS A 184 -2.68 4.47 -42.92
CA LYS A 184 -2.62 5.34 -44.10
C LYS A 184 -2.96 4.44 -45.29
N LYS A 185 -4.09 4.72 -45.96
CA LYS A 185 -4.43 4.04 -47.21
C LYS A 185 -3.18 4.12 -48.09
N PRO A 186 -2.73 2.99 -48.68
CA PRO A 186 -1.59 3.03 -49.58
C PRO A 186 -1.82 4.14 -50.60
N GLN A 187 -0.88 5.07 -50.70
CA GLN A 187 -0.95 6.11 -51.73
C GLN A 187 -1.07 5.40 -53.08
N PRO A 188 -2.03 5.79 -53.93
CA PRO A 188 -2.08 5.26 -55.28
C PRO A 188 -0.73 5.52 -55.95
N ASN A 189 -0.15 4.49 -56.56
CA ASN A 189 1.10 4.62 -57.30
C ASN A 189 0.94 5.75 -58.32
N PRO A 190 1.95 6.62 -58.47
CA PRO A 190 1.92 7.65 -59.49
C PRO A 190 1.77 6.98 -60.85
N THR A 191 0.72 7.36 -61.59
CA THR A 191 0.53 6.95 -62.97
C THR A 191 1.72 7.45 -63.77
N ILE A 192 2.54 6.51 -64.26
CA ILE A 192 3.60 6.82 -65.22
C ILE A 192 2.87 7.15 -66.53
N ASN A 193 2.91 8.42 -66.94
CA ASN A 193 2.53 8.79 -68.30
C ASN A 193 3.73 8.50 -69.19
N ASP A 194 3.63 7.46 -70.01
CA ASP A 194 4.60 7.22 -71.08
C ASP A 194 4.47 8.30 -72.17
N PRO A 195 5.60 8.80 -72.72
CA PRO A 195 5.65 9.83 -73.75
C PRO A 195 5.21 9.35 -75.15
#